data_AF-A0A948IV30-F1
#
_entry.id   AF-A0A948IV30-F1
#
_cell.length_a   1.000
_cell.length_b   1.000
_cell.length_c   1.000
_cell.angle_alpha   90.00
_cell.angle_beta   90.00
_cell.angle_gamma   90.00
#
_symmetry.space_group_name_H-M   'P 1'
#
loop_
_entity.id
_entity.type
_entity.pdbx_description
1 polymer ?
#
loop_
_entity_poly.entity_id
_entity_poly.type
_entity_poly.pdbx_seq_one_letter_code
_entity_poly.pdbx_strand_id
1 'polypeptide(L)'
;MTRKSKKRALRSHLENPHPLLRIFLVLAGAAMLVAGAGILWAALTPIPDLNSFDSRKVAQSTKIYDRTGKTVLYDLNHDVRRNIVELSEISPNLQQAAIAIEDASFYSHSGVSFTAIARAIIVDIKTRSFAQGGSTITQQVVKNTILSGKKSPIRKFQEWVLAWKLEHKYTK
;
A
#
# COMPACT_ATOMS: atom_id res chain seq x y z
N MET A 1 7.98 -49.51 40.28
CA MET A 1 7.54 -49.19 38.90
C MET A 1 8.78 -48.80 38.07
N THR A 2 9.19 -49.61 37.10
CA THR A 2 10.53 -49.54 36.47
C THR A 2 10.64 -48.45 35.39
N ARG A 3 11.84 -47.84 35.26
CA ARG A 3 12.18 -46.74 34.33
C ARG A 3 11.87 -47.05 32.84
N LYS A 4 11.78 -48.33 32.46
CA LYS A 4 11.36 -48.82 31.12
C LYS A 4 9.88 -48.55 30.83
N SER A 5 8.99 -48.61 31.82
CA SER A 5 7.53 -48.41 31.65
C SER A 5 7.19 -46.95 31.31
N LYS A 6 7.79 -45.97 32.02
CA LYS A 6 7.61 -44.54 31.71
C LYS A 6 8.11 -44.16 30.31
N LYS A 7 9.24 -44.71 29.85
CA LYS A 7 9.76 -44.48 28.48
C LYS A 7 8.83 -45.04 27.40
N ARG A 8 8.13 -46.15 27.67
CA ARG A 8 7.20 -46.79 26.73
C ARG A 8 5.88 -46.02 26.61
N ALA A 9 5.36 -45.51 27.73
CA ALA A 9 4.17 -44.64 27.75
C ALA A 9 4.43 -43.27 27.08
N LEU A 10 5.63 -42.71 27.26
CA LEU A 10 6.02 -41.47 26.57
C LEU A 10 6.17 -41.68 25.06
N ARG A 11 6.69 -42.84 24.62
CA ARG A 11 6.77 -43.23 23.20
C ARG A 11 5.39 -43.39 22.55
N SER A 12 4.43 -44.03 23.23
CA SER A 12 3.08 -44.22 22.67
C SER A 12 2.30 -42.90 22.48
N HIS A 13 2.56 -41.88 23.32
CA HIS A 13 1.99 -40.54 23.14
C HIS A 13 2.64 -39.75 22.00
N LEU A 14 3.91 -40.05 21.68
CA LEU A 14 4.62 -39.50 20.52
C LEU A 14 4.24 -40.19 19.20
N GLU A 15 3.88 -41.48 19.24
CA GLU A 15 3.47 -42.26 18.06
C GLU A 15 2.04 -41.93 17.59
N ASN A 16 1.15 -41.52 18.51
CA ASN A 16 -0.24 -41.15 18.18
C ASN A 16 -0.62 -39.77 18.76
N PRO A 17 -0.12 -38.67 18.18
CA PRO A 17 -0.51 -37.33 18.64
C PRO A 17 -2.01 -37.12 18.46
N HIS A 18 -2.64 -36.47 19.45
CA HIS A 18 -4.07 -36.13 19.43
C HIS A 18 -4.43 -35.45 18.09
N PRO A 19 -5.59 -35.73 17.48
CA PRO A 19 -5.95 -35.20 16.15
C PRO A 19 -5.79 -33.68 16.02
N LEU A 20 -6.04 -32.94 17.11
CA LEU A 20 -5.81 -31.48 17.17
C LEU A 20 -4.34 -31.08 16.97
N LEU A 21 -3.38 -31.83 17.54
CA LEU A 21 -1.96 -31.56 17.36
C LEU A 21 -1.52 -31.87 15.92
N ARG A 22 -2.06 -32.92 15.29
CA ARG A 22 -1.82 -33.21 13.87
C ARG A 22 -2.34 -32.10 12.98
N ILE A 23 -3.58 -31.64 13.21
CA ILE A 23 -4.19 -30.51 12.48
C ILE A 23 -3.33 -29.25 12.66
N PHE A 24 -2.93 -28.93 13.89
CA PHE A 24 -2.06 -27.79 14.17
C PHE A 24 -0.74 -27.86 13.40
N LEU A 25 -0.05 -29.01 13.41
CA LEU A 25 1.22 -29.19 12.69
C LEU A 25 1.04 -29.09 11.17
N VAL A 26 -0.05 -29.62 10.62
CA VAL A 26 -0.37 -29.46 9.19
C VAL A 26 -0.63 -27.99 8.85
N LEU A 27 -1.43 -27.28 9.64
CA LEU A 27 -1.70 -25.85 9.43
C LEU A 27 -0.43 -25.01 9.56
N ALA A 28 0.41 -25.30 10.56
CA ALA A 28 1.68 -24.61 10.76
C ALA A 28 2.65 -24.87 9.58
N GLY A 29 2.75 -26.12 9.11
CA GLY A 29 3.55 -26.47 7.94
C GLY A 29 3.04 -25.79 6.67
N ALA A 30 1.72 -25.77 6.45
CA ALA A 30 1.11 -25.07 5.33
C ALA A 30 1.37 -23.55 5.39
N ALA A 31 1.23 -22.94 6.57
CA ALA A 31 1.51 -21.52 6.77
C ALA A 31 2.98 -21.19 6.48
N MET A 32 3.92 -22.04 6.91
CA MET A 32 5.35 -21.88 6.59
C MET A 32 5.62 -21.99 5.09
N LEU A 33 4.99 -22.94 4.39
CA LEU A 33 5.13 -23.08 2.94
C LEU A 33 4.59 -21.85 2.20
N VAL A 34 3.41 -21.35 2.59
CA VAL A 34 2.82 -20.13 2.03
C VAL A 34 3.71 -18.92 2.30
N ALA A 35 4.23 -18.77 3.52
CA ALA A 35 5.14 -17.69 3.87
C ALA A 35 6.43 -17.77 3.05
N GLY A 36 7.04 -18.96 2.93
CA GLY A 36 8.24 -19.18 2.14
C GLY A 36 8.03 -18.87 0.66
N ALA A 37 6.92 -19.34 0.08
CA ALA A 37 6.53 -19.02 -1.30
C ALA A 37 6.30 -17.52 -1.50
N GLY A 38 5.66 -16.85 -0.53
CA GLY A 38 5.44 -15.40 -0.56
C GLY A 38 6.74 -14.59 -0.48
N ILE A 39 7.68 -15.00 0.37
CA ILE A 39 9.01 -14.38 0.46
C ILE A 39 9.77 -14.56 -0.86
N LEU A 40 9.76 -15.76 -1.43
CA LEU A 40 10.41 -16.04 -2.71
C LEU A 40 9.79 -15.20 -3.82
N TRP A 41 8.46 -15.13 -3.90
CA TRP A 41 7.75 -14.29 -4.87
C TRP A 41 8.08 -12.81 -4.71
N ALA A 42 8.14 -12.31 -3.47
CA ALA A 42 8.51 -10.93 -3.18
C ALA A 42 9.97 -10.63 -3.57
N ALA A 43 10.89 -11.54 -3.30
CA ALA A 43 12.30 -11.39 -3.65
C ALA A 43 12.55 -11.42 -5.17
N LEU A 44 11.75 -12.18 -5.91
CA LEU A 44 11.82 -12.27 -7.37
C LEU A 44 11.03 -11.17 -8.09
N THR A 45 10.25 -10.37 -7.35
CA THR A 45 9.48 -9.27 -7.93
C THR A 45 10.36 -8.05 -8.15
N PRO A 46 10.52 -7.56 -9.40
CA PRO A 46 11.27 -6.34 -9.65
C PRO A 46 10.51 -5.14 -9.08
N ILE A 47 11.20 -4.31 -8.29
CA ILE A 47 10.67 -3.05 -7.76
C ILE A 47 11.32 -1.90 -8.53
N PRO A 48 10.54 -1.04 -9.21
CA PRO A 48 11.07 0.16 -9.85
C PRO A 48 11.85 1.05 -8.87
N ASP A 49 12.82 1.80 -9.35
CA ASP A 49 13.53 2.78 -8.52
C ASP A 49 12.72 4.08 -8.39
N LEU A 50 12.93 4.82 -7.31
CA LEU A 50 12.34 6.14 -7.06
C LEU A 50 12.98 7.25 -7.90
N ASN A 51 14.08 7.01 -8.60
CA ASN A 51 14.75 8.05 -9.41
C ASN A 51 13.82 8.66 -10.46
N SER A 52 12.86 7.89 -10.99
CA SER A 52 11.87 8.41 -11.93
C SER A 52 10.92 9.44 -11.31
N PHE A 53 10.78 9.44 -9.97
CA PHE A 53 10.00 10.42 -9.24
C PHE A 53 10.75 11.75 -9.12
N ASP A 54 12.05 11.72 -8.77
CA ASP A 54 12.89 12.91 -8.66
C ASP A 54 13.06 13.65 -9.99
N SER A 55 13.29 12.91 -11.07
CA SER A 55 13.50 13.49 -12.40
C SER A 55 12.20 13.77 -13.15
N ARG A 56 11.04 13.63 -12.50
CA ARG A 56 9.74 13.75 -13.14
C ARG A 56 9.45 15.20 -13.51
N LYS A 57 9.35 15.46 -14.82
CA LYS A 57 8.77 16.72 -15.31
C LYS A 57 7.25 16.62 -15.28
N VAL A 58 6.62 17.35 -14.37
CA VAL A 58 5.17 17.43 -14.29
C VAL A 58 4.68 18.31 -15.42
N ALA A 59 3.93 17.73 -16.37
CA ALA A 59 3.33 18.51 -17.46
C ALA A 59 2.39 19.59 -16.89
N GLN A 60 2.59 20.82 -17.33
CA GLN A 60 1.80 22.01 -16.97
C GLN A 60 1.18 22.62 -18.23
N SER A 61 0.10 23.38 -18.02
CA SER A 61 -0.45 24.24 -19.07
C SER A 61 0.51 25.36 -19.45
N THR A 62 0.59 25.70 -20.74
CA THR A 62 1.25 26.94 -21.17
C THR A 62 0.26 28.09 -21.03
N LYS A 63 0.61 29.12 -20.25
CA LYS A 63 -0.25 30.28 -20.03
C LYS A 63 0.27 31.51 -20.76
N ILE A 64 -0.61 32.18 -21.50
CA ILE A 64 -0.35 33.48 -22.11
C ILE A 64 -1.02 34.53 -21.24
N TYR A 65 -0.25 35.53 -20.82
CA TYR A 65 -0.72 36.61 -19.95
C TYR A 65 -0.87 37.92 -20.71
N ASP A 66 -1.61 38.86 -20.13
CA ASP A 66 -1.65 40.24 -20.58
C ASP A 66 -0.32 40.95 -20.34
N ARG A 67 -0.18 42.20 -20.85
CA ARG A 67 1.06 42.97 -20.71
C ARG A 67 1.50 43.20 -19.26
N THR A 68 0.57 43.10 -18.31
CA THR A 68 0.84 43.30 -16.88
C THR A 68 1.31 42.02 -16.18
N GLY A 69 1.19 40.86 -16.84
CA GLY A 69 1.52 39.55 -16.28
C GLY A 69 0.52 39.03 -15.25
N LYS A 70 -0.60 39.73 -15.01
CA LYS A 70 -1.56 39.37 -13.97
C LYS A 70 -2.74 38.58 -14.50
N THR A 71 -3.22 38.91 -15.68
CA THR A 71 -4.42 38.29 -16.24
C THR A 71 -4.02 37.22 -17.25
N VAL A 72 -4.43 35.98 -17.02
CA VAL A 72 -4.27 34.90 -18.00
C VAL A 72 -5.25 35.15 -19.14
N LEU A 73 -4.73 35.38 -20.35
CA LEU A 73 -5.51 35.55 -21.58
C LEU A 73 -5.82 34.20 -22.23
N TYR A 74 -4.85 33.28 -22.24
CA TYR A 74 -5.02 31.94 -22.80
C TYR A 74 -4.34 30.88 -21.93
N ASP A 75 -4.98 29.72 -21.81
CA ASP A 75 -4.47 28.52 -21.14
C ASP A 75 -4.38 27.43 -22.20
N LEU A 76 -3.20 27.27 -22.79
CA LEU A 76 -2.92 26.27 -23.81
C LEU A 76 -2.59 24.94 -23.12
N ASN A 77 -3.62 24.13 -22.97
CA ASN A 77 -3.55 22.76 -22.48
C ASN A 77 -3.82 21.80 -23.64
N HIS A 78 -2.88 20.87 -23.92
CA HIS A 78 -3.16 19.75 -24.81
C HIS A 78 -4.11 18.77 -24.11
N ASP A 79 -3.55 17.79 -23.38
CA ASP A 79 -4.34 16.73 -22.73
C ASP A 79 -4.61 16.98 -21.24
N VAL A 80 -3.86 17.91 -20.60
CA VAL A 80 -3.91 18.13 -19.16
C VAL A 80 -3.88 19.61 -18.84
N ARG A 81 -4.89 20.08 -18.11
CA ARG A 81 -4.91 21.41 -17.50
C ARG A 81 -4.34 21.34 -16.09
N ARG A 82 -3.08 21.72 -15.90
CA ARG A 82 -2.41 21.62 -14.59
C ARG A 82 -1.63 22.89 -14.25
N ASN A 83 -1.87 23.37 -13.03
CA ASN A 83 -1.08 24.40 -12.37
C ASN A 83 -0.42 23.78 -11.15
N ILE A 84 0.89 23.91 -11.05
CA ILE A 84 1.63 23.56 -9.84
C ILE A 84 1.48 24.75 -8.91
N VAL A 85 1.09 24.46 -7.67
CA VAL A 85 0.96 25.42 -6.58
C VAL A 85 1.68 24.82 -5.37
N GLU A 86 2.21 25.68 -4.52
CA GLU A 86 2.77 25.24 -3.25
C GLU A 86 1.66 24.80 -2.30
N LEU A 87 1.97 23.88 -1.39
CA LEU A 87 1.00 23.42 -0.38
C LEU A 87 0.50 24.59 0.49
N SER A 88 1.36 25.58 0.74
CA SER A 88 1.06 26.81 1.48
C SER A 88 -0.02 27.68 0.82
N GLU A 89 -0.19 27.59 -0.50
CA GLU A 89 -1.20 28.32 -1.27
C GLU A 89 -2.57 27.62 -1.21
N ILE A 90 -2.63 26.38 -0.74
CA ILE A 90 -3.86 25.59 -0.63
C ILE A 90 -4.51 25.86 0.73
N SER A 91 -5.79 26.23 0.71
CA SER A 91 -6.58 26.42 1.94
C SER A 91 -6.44 25.23 2.90
N PRO A 92 -6.13 25.47 4.20
CA PRO A 92 -6.03 24.39 5.19
C PRO A 92 -7.29 23.52 5.26
N ASN A 93 -8.47 24.10 5.04
CA ASN A 93 -9.74 23.37 5.01
C ASN A 93 -9.79 22.37 3.86
N LEU A 94 -9.24 22.73 2.69
CA LEU A 94 -9.19 21.84 1.54
C LEU A 94 -8.19 20.70 1.78
N GLN A 95 -7.03 21.00 2.36
CA GLN A 95 -6.04 19.97 2.75
C GLN A 95 -6.67 18.97 3.73
N GLN A 96 -7.33 19.46 4.78
CA GLN A 96 -8.00 18.62 5.77
C GLN A 96 -9.16 17.82 5.18
N ALA A 97 -9.97 18.40 4.29
CA ALA A 97 -11.05 17.70 3.61
C ALA A 97 -10.53 16.53 2.75
N ALA A 98 -9.46 16.76 1.97
CA ALA A 98 -8.83 15.72 1.17
C ALA A 98 -8.30 14.59 2.06
N ILE A 99 -7.59 14.92 3.16
CA ILE A 99 -7.10 13.94 4.12
C ILE A 99 -8.26 13.17 4.75
N ALA A 100 -9.32 13.84 5.21
CA ALA A 100 -10.46 13.19 5.84
C ALA A 100 -11.18 12.17 4.92
N ILE A 101 -11.27 12.48 3.62
CA ILE A 101 -11.96 11.63 2.64
C ILE A 101 -11.06 10.50 2.13
N GLU A 102 -9.82 10.83 1.74
CA GLU A 102 -8.93 9.88 1.04
C GLU A 102 -8.08 9.05 2.01
N ASP A 103 -7.64 9.64 3.13
CA ASP A 103 -6.67 9.02 4.03
C ASP A 103 -6.68 9.66 5.43
N ALA A 104 -7.73 9.38 6.22
CA ALA A 104 -7.91 10.00 7.53
C ALA A 104 -6.76 9.73 8.53
N SER A 105 -5.92 8.73 8.25
CA SER A 105 -4.73 8.38 9.04
C SER A 105 -3.43 8.91 8.43
N PHE A 106 -3.50 9.84 7.47
CA PHE A 106 -2.36 10.27 6.65
C PHE A 106 -1.12 10.56 7.47
N TYR A 107 -1.25 11.33 8.56
CA TYR A 107 -0.10 11.73 9.38
C TYR A 107 0.46 10.62 10.29
N SER A 108 -0.28 9.54 10.57
CA SER A 108 0.15 8.51 11.54
C SER A 108 0.80 7.27 10.93
N HIS A 109 0.59 6.99 9.64
CA HIS A 109 1.18 5.81 8.98
C HIS A 109 2.46 6.13 8.19
N SER A 110 3.20 5.10 7.78
CA SER A 110 4.41 5.22 6.94
C SER A 110 4.17 4.68 5.52
N GLY A 111 3.26 5.32 4.78
CA GLY A 111 2.90 4.95 3.41
C GLY A 111 1.77 3.94 3.25
N VAL A 112 1.53 3.04 4.21
CA VAL A 112 0.41 2.07 4.15
C VAL A 112 -0.35 2.07 5.47
N SER A 113 -1.68 2.22 5.38
CA SER A 113 -2.57 2.18 6.54
C SER A 113 -3.24 0.81 6.68
N PHE A 114 -2.71 -0.03 7.57
CA PHE A 114 -3.30 -1.35 7.86
C PHE A 114 -4.70 -1.22 8.49
N THR A 115 -4.94 -0.17 9.26
CA THR A 115 -6.26 0.12 9.84
C THR A 115 -7.27 0.48 8.74
N ALA A 116 -6.87 1.27 7.73
CA ALA A 116 -7.72 1.57 6.59
C ALA A 116 -8.02 0.32 5.75
N ILE A 117 -7.04 -0.54 5.52
CA ILE A 117 -7.22 -1.83 4.82
C ILE A 117 -8.19 -2.73 5.58
N ALA A 118 -7.98 -2.92 6.89
CA ALA A 118 -8.85 -3.75 7.71
C ALA A 118 -10.30 -3.22 7.73
N ARG A 119 -10.46 -1.90 7.90
CA ARG A 119 -11.77 -1.24 7.82
C ARG A 119 -12.45 -1.49 6.48
N ALA A 120 -11.72 -1.30 5.37
CA ALA A 120 -12.25 -1.51 4.03
C ALA A 120 -12.72 -2.95 3.82
N ILE A 121 -11.92 -3.94 4.24
CA ILE A 121 -12.29 -5.37 4.15
C ILE A 121 -13.57 -5.65 4.95
N ILE A 122 -13.69 -5.12 6.17
CA ILE A 122 -14.89 -5.34 7.02
C ILE A 122 -16.14 -4.73 6.35
N VAL A 123 -16.02 -3.51 5.81
CA VAL A 123 -17.13 -2.83 5.13
C VAL A 123 -17.51 -3.57 3.84
N ASP A 124 -16.53 -4.01 3.06
CA ASP A 124 -16.79 -4.71 1.80
C ASP A 124 -17.48 -6.07 2.03
N ILE A 125 -17.12 -6.78 3.10
CA ILE A 125 -17.80 -8.02 3.51
C ILE A 125 -19.24 -7.73 3.95
N LYS A 126 -19.45 -6.71 4.79
CA LYS A 126 -20.78 -6.36 5.32
C LYS A 126 -21.72 -5.88 4.22
N THR A 127 -21.22 -5.08 3.29
CA THR A 127 -22.00 -4.52 2.17
C THR A 127 -22.07 -5.46 0.97
N ARG A 128 -21.26 -6.55 0.97
CA ARG A 128 -21.07 -7.46 -0.17
C ARG A 128 -20.72 -6.72 -1.47
N SER A 129 -20.03 -5.59 -1.36
CA SER A 129 -19.66 -4.72 -2.47
C SER A 129 -18.32 -4.05 -2.17
N PHE A 130 -17.58 -3.63 -3.20
CA PHE A 130 -16.34 -2.85 -3.01
C PHE A 130 -16.66 -1.39 -2.70
N ALA A 131 -17.32 -1.15 -1.57
CA ALA A 131 -17.86 0.15 -1.19
C ALA A 131 -16.78 1.10 -0.67
N GLN A 132 -15.65 0.59 -0.16
CA GLN A 132 -14.65 1.42 0.49
C GLN A 132 -13.23 1.18 -0.03
N GLY A 133 -12.51 2.28 -0.29
CA GLY A 133 -11.07 2.25 -0.53
C GLY A 133 -10.26 2.04 0.75
N GLY A 134 -9.17 1.27 0.65
CA GLY A 134 -8.17 1.11 1.71
C GLY A 134 -6.79 1.66 1.33
N SER A 135 -6.68 2.44 0.25
CA SER A 135 -5.39 2.97 -0.21
C SER A 135 -5.09 4.33 0.38
N THR A 136 -3.83 4.60 0.71
CA THR A 136 -3.34 5.88 1.27
C THR A 136 -3.03 6.91 0.18
N ILE A 137 -2.94 8.19 0.54
CA ILE A 137 -2.52 9.25 -0.40
C ILE A 137 -1.15 8.92 -1.01
N THR A 138 -0.20 8.44 -0.20
CA THR A 138 1.15 8.06 -0.65
C THR A 138 1.10 6.92 -1.68
N GLN A 139 0.26 5.90 -1.48
CA GLN A 139 0.05 4.86 -2.49
C GLN A 139 -0.57 5.43 -3.78
N GLN A 140 -1.49 6.39 -3.67
CA GLN A 140 -2.07 7.05 -4.84
C GLN A 140 -1.03 7.84 -5.62
N VAL A 141 -0.11 8.54 -4.93
CA VAL A 141 1.02 9.24 -5.57
C VAL A 141 1.89 8.24 -6.33
N VAL A 142 2.34 7.15 -5.68
CA VAL A 142 3.15 6.12 -6.34
C VAL A 142 2.45 5.53 -7.57
N LYS A 143 1.17 5.17 -7.41
CA LYS A 143 0.31 4.62 -8.47
C LYS A 143 0.17 5.55 -9.68
N ASN A 144 0.14 6.87 -9.46
CA ASN A 144 -0.12 7.85 -10.51
C ASN A 144 1.16 8.46 -11.11
N THR A 145 2.32 8.21 -10.52
CA THR A 145 3.58 8.88 -10.89
C THR A 145 4.72 7.95 -11.25
N ILE A 146 4.86 6.81 -10.56
CA ILE A 146 5.96 5.86 -10.75
C ILE A 146 5.45 4.62 -11.48
N LEU A 147 4.32 4.09 -11.03
CA LEU A 147 3.74 2.90 -11.61
C LEU A 147 2.83 3.29 -12.77
N SER A 148 2.95 2.58 -13.89
CA SER A 148 2.00 2.65 -15.00
C SER A 148 1.53 1.23 -15.30
N GLY A 149 0.25 1.06 -15.64
CA GLY A 149 -0.29 -0.23 -16.06
C GLY A 149 -1.53 -0.71 -15.30
N LYS A 150 -2.06 -1.85 -15.78
CA LYS A 150 -3.31 -2.45 -15.33
C LYS A 150 -3.24 -2.88 -13.86
N LYS A 151 -4.39 -2.85 -13.17
CA LYS A 151 -4.50 -3.35 -11.79
C LYS A 151 -4.09 -4.82 -11.74
N SER A 152 -3.10 -5.14 -10.91
CA SER A 152 -2.61 -6.51 -10.69
C SER A 152 -2.04 -6.67 -9.28
N PRO A 153 -1.98 -7.89 -8.72
CA PRO A 153 -1.40 -8.13 -7.39
C PRO A 153 0.07 -7.71 -7.31
N ILE A 154 0.85 -7.97 -8.37
CA ILE A 154 2.25 -7.56 -8.46
C ILE A 154 2.40 -6.04 -8.37
N ARG A 155 1.57 -5.29 -9.10
CA ARG A 155 1.56 -3.83 -9.06
C ARG A 155 1.13 -3.33 -7.69
N LYS A 156 0.16 -3.99 -7.04
CA LYS A 156 -0.27 -3.60 -5.69
C LYS A 156 0.81 -3.81 -4.63
N PHE A 157 1.57 -4.89 -4.74
CA PHE A 157 2.75 -5.11 -3.91
C PHE A 157 3.83 -4.04 -4.14
N GLN A 158 4.11 -3.70 -5.41
CA GLN A 158 5.00 -2.59 -5.75
C GLN A 158 4.52 -1.26 -5.15
N GLU A 159 3.21 -0.97 -5.21
CA GLU A 159 2.61 0.23 -4.58
C GLU A 159 2.93 0.29 -3.08
N TRP A 160 2.85 -0.84 -2.35
CA TRP A 160 3.14 -0.89 -0.92
C TRP A 160 4.62 -0.62 -0.61
N VAL A 161 5.52 -1.30 -1.32
CA VAL A 161 6.96 -1.15 -1.11
C VAL A 161 7.41 0.28 -1.45
N LEU A 162 6.95 0.82 -2.57
CA LEU A 162 7.31 2.16 -3.02
C LEU A 162 6.70 3.25 -2.14
N ALA A 163 5.47 3.08 -1.64
CA ALA A 163 4.87 4.06 -0.73
C ALA A 163 5.66 4.15 0.58
N TRP A 164 6.09 3.00 1.12
CA TRP A 164 6.97 2.97 2.28
C TRP A 164 8.31 3.66 1.99
N LYS A 165 8.97 3.37 0.87
CA LYS A 165 10.23 4.02 0.49
C LYS A 165 10.05 5.54 0.30
N LEU A 166 8.94 5.98 -0.28
CA LEU A 166 8.65 7.41 -0.50
C LEU A 166 8.55 8.16 0.83
N GLU A 167 7.86 7.61 1.82
CA GLU A 167 7.70 8.21 3.16
C GLU A 167 8.98 8.22 3.99
N HIS A 168 9.95 7.37 3.67
CA HIS A 168 11.28 7.43 4.29
C HIS A 168 12.21 8.45 3.61
N LYS A 169 11.87 8.86 2.38
CA LYS A 169 12.68 9.80 1.60
C LYS A 169 12.15 11.23 1.67
N TYR A 170 10.83 11.42 1.76
CA TYR A 170 10.18 12.73 1.77
C TYR A 170 9.35 12.92 3.03
N THR A 171 9.24 14.17 3.47
CA THR A 171 8.33 14.57 4.54
C THR A 171 6.91 14.71 4.02
N LYS A 172 5.94 14.60 4.93
CA LYS A 172 4.53 14.92 4.67
C LYS A 172 4.29 16.41 4.57
#